data_AF-A0A452XMX6-F1
#
_entry.id   AF-A0A452XMX6-F1
#
_cell.length_a   1.000
_cell.length_b   1.000
_cell.length_c   1.000
_cell.angle_alpha   90.00
_cell.angle_beta   90.00
_cell.angle_gamma   90.00
#
_symmetry.space_group_name_H-M   'P 1'
#
loop_
_entity.id
_entity.type
_entity.pdbx_description
1 polymer ?
#
loop_
_entity_poly.entity_id
_entity_poly.type
_entity_poly.pdbx_seq_one_letter_code
_entity_poly.pdbx_strand_id
1 'polypeptide(L)'
;MDLFRKCMVPVEMCPGDAKMDKSIVHDVVGGSTRIPIVQQLHQDFFKGKKLCKSIKPDEAVAYGGVVQAAIFSGEGNEKVMDLLLFDVTPLSLGLETAGCTPAKTTCRLAICTPPADQDRNRYVHTLWGLAFELWL
;
A
#
# COMPACT_ATOMS: atom_id res chain seq x y z
N MET A 1 -7.17 -22.05 -12.47
CA MET A 1 -7.25 -21.59 -11.06
C MET A 1 -5.92 -21.10 -10.51
N ASP A 2 -4.77 -21.43 -11.12
CA ASP A 2 -3.45 -21.04 -10.59
C ASP A 2 -3.17 -19.54 -10.59
N LEU A 3 -3.71 -18.78 -11.53
CA LEU A 3 -3.46 -17.33 -11.62
C LEU A 3 -3.97 -16.60 -10.37
N PHE A 4 -5.19 -16.89 -9.91
CA PHE A 4 -5.75 -16.27 -8.71
C PHE A 4 -4.97 -16.63 -7.44
N ARG A 5 -4.40 -17.84 -7.38
CA ARG A 5 -3.53 -18.25 -6.26
C ARG A 5 -2.20 -17.51 -6.29
N LYS A 6 -1.60 -17.30 -7.48
CA LYS A 6 -0.39 -16.47 -7.63
C LYS A 6 -0.61 -15.03 -7.15
N CYS A 7 -1.80 -14.47 -7.37
CA CYS A 7 -2.16 -13.14 -6.87
C CYS A 7 -2.26 -13.07 -5.33
N MET A 8 -2.41 -14.19 -4.63
CA MET A 8 -2.45 -14.20 -3.15
C MET A 8 -1.05 -14.12 -2.52
N VAL A 9 0.01 -14.49 -3.24
CA VAL A 9 1.39 -14.41 -2.75
C VAL A 9 1.74 -13.01 -2.20
N PRO A 10 1.53 -11.90 -2.94
CA PRO A 10 1.81 -10.57 -2.40
C PRO A 10 0.89 -10.18 -1.24
N VAL A 11 -0.37 -10.65 -1.23
CA VAL A 11 -1.33 -10.39 -0.14
C VAL A 11 -0.88 -11.06 1.16
N GLU A 12 -0.25 -12.23 1.07
CA GLU A 12 0.31 -12.97 2.20
C GLU A 12 1.64 -12.37 2.69
N MET A 13 2.48 -11.89 1.78
CA MET A 13 3.78 -11.30 2.13
C MET A 13 3.65 -9.93 2.80
N CYS A 14 2.68 -9.11 2.38
CA CYS A 14 2.57 -7.72 2.81
C CYS A 14 2.40 -7.55 4.35
N PRO A 15 1.51 -8.29 5.05
CA PRO A 15 1.42 -8.23 6.51
C PRO A 15 2.72 -8.67 7.21
N GLY A 16 3.44 -9.64 6.63
CA GLY A 16 4.74 -10.11 7.13
C GLY A 16 5.81 -9.02 7.05
N ASP A 17 5.90 -8.35 5.91
CA ASP A 17 6.83 -7.22 5.71
C ASP A 17 6.46 -6.05 6.66
N ALA A 18 5.17 -5.77 6.84
CA ALA A 18 4.67 -4.75 7.78
C ALA A 18 4.81 -5.15 9.27
N LYS A 19 5.16 -6.40 9.59
CA LYS A 19 5.17 -6.97 10.95
C LYS A 19 3.82 -6.79 11.67
N MET A 20 2.73 -6.95 10.93
CA MET A 20 1.37 -6.70 11.38
C MET A 20 0.53 -7.99 11.30
N ASP A 21 -0.35 -8.21 12.28
CA ASP A 21 -1.28 -9.33 12.20
C ASP A 21 -2.42 -9.02 11.23
N LYS A 22 -2.83 -10.01 10.44
CA LYS A 22 -3.91 -9.87 9.46
C LYS A 22 -5.26 -9.40 10.04
N SER A 23 -5.50 -9.59 11.35
CA SER A 23 -6.72 -9.11 12.02
C SER A 23 -6.80 -7.58 12.14
N ILE A 24 -5.66 -6.89 12.13
CA ILE A 24 -5.63 -5.44 12.30
C ILE A 24 -5.97 -4.69 11.00
N VAL A 25 -6.02 -5.39 9.86
CA VAL A 25 -6.39 -4.79 8.58
C VAL A 25 -7.87 -4.40 8.64
N HIS A 26 -8.17 -3.11 8.52
CA HIS A 26 -9.51 -2.56 8.69
C HIS A 26 -10.36 -2.72 7.43
N ASP A 27 -9.87 -2.20 6.31
CA ASP A 27 -10.58 -2.17 5.04
C ASP A 27 -9.70 -2.72 3.92
N VAL A 28 -10.35 -3.35 2.93
CA VAL A 28 -9.71 -3.88 1.73
C VAL A 28 -10.49 -3.35 0.53
N VAL A 29 -9.77 -2.68 -0.38
CA VAL A 29 -10.31 -2.06 -1.59
C VAL A 29 -9.49 -2.51 -2.79
N GLY A 30 -10.13 -2.75 -3.93
CA GLY A 30 -9.43 -3.06 -5.19
C GLY A 30 -10.40 -3.29 -6.37
N GLY A 31 -9.99 -2.92 -7.59
CA GLY A 31 -10.76 -3.13 -8.82
C GLY A 31 -11.22 -4.57 -9.07
N SER A 32 -10.33 -5.57 -8.98
CA SER A 32 -10.69 -6.99 -9.17
C SER A 32 -11.44 -7.61 -8.00
N THR A 33 -11.76 -6.85 -6.94
CA THR A 33 -12.82 -7.28 -6.01
C THR A 33 -14.18 -7.35 -6.70
N ARG A 34 -14.32 -6.90 -7.96
CA ARG A 34 -15.49 -7.19 -8.80
C ARG A 34 -15.66 -8.67 -9.15
N ILE A 35 -14.58 -9.47 -9.09
CA ILE A 35 -14.60 -10.90 -9.44
C ILE A 35 -15.01 -11.72 -8.19
N PRO A 36 -16.08 -12.55 -8.25
CA PRO A 36 -16.58 -13.28 -7.08
C PRO A 36 -15.55 -14.22 -6.42
N ILE A 37 -14.74 -14.94 -7.21
CA ILE A 37 -13.73 -15.86 -6.67
C ILE A 37 -12.63 -15.10 -5.91
N VAL A 38 -12.26 -13.91 -6.36
CA VAL A 38 -11.27 -13.05 -5.69
C VAL A 38 -11.84 -12.54 -4.36
N GLN A 39 -13.13 -12.19 -4.34
CA GLN A 39 -13.79 -11.78 -3.09
C GLN A 39 -13.75 -12.91 -2.05
N GLN A 40 -14.00 -14.15 -2.48
CA GLN A 40 -13.98 -15.31 -1.59
C GLN A 40 -12.57 -15.58 -1.04
N LEU A 41 -11.54 -15.55 -1.89
CA LEU A 41 -10.15 -15.73 -1.46
C LEU A 41 -9.72 -14.67 -0.43
N HIS A 42 -10.12 -13.41 -0.61
CA HIS A 42 -9.83 -12.35 0.36
C HIS A 42 -10.59 -12.54 1.67
N GLN A 43 -11.87 -12.91 1.61
CA GLN A 43 -12.66 -13.22 2.80
C GLN A 43 -12.04 -14.38 3.58
N ASP A 44 -11.65 -15.45 2.91
CA ASP A 44 -11.00 -16.61 3.53
C ASP A 44 -9.67 -16.21 4.19
N PHE A 45 -8.88 -15.36 3.53
CA PHE A 45 -7.60 -14.88 4.06
C PHE A 45 -7.76 -13.98 5.31
N PHE A 46 -8.71 -13.04 5.26
CA PHE A 46 -8.98 -12.06 6.32
C PHE A 46 -10.04 -12.54 7.34
N LYS A 47 -10.16 -13.85 7.58
CA LYS A 47 -11.05 -14.44 8.60
C LYS A 47 -12.54 -14.05 8.45
N GLY A 48 -13.05 -14.05 7.22
CA GLY A 48 -14.44 -13.74 6.91
C GLY A 48 -14.78 -12.24 6.90
N LYS A 49 -13.77 -11.37 6.91
CA LYS A 49 -14.00 -9.92 6.90
C LYS A 49 -14.69 -9.48 5.61
N LYS A 50 -15.76 -8.69 5.74
CA LYS A 50 -16.47 -8.12 4.59
C LYS A 50 -15.59 -7.08 3.89
N LEU A 51 -15.47 -7.23 2.58
CA LEU A 51 -14.81 -6.25 1.72
C LEU A 51 -15.59 -4.92 1.72
N CYS A 52 -14.87 -3.81 1.71
CA CYS A 52 -15.49 -2.48 1.65
C CYS A 52 -16.08 -2.26 0.24
N LYS A 53 -17.38 -1.98 0.19
CA LYS A 53 -18.12 -1.69 -1.05
C LYS A 53 -18.63 -0.25 -1.11
N SER A 54 -18.38 0.54 -0.07
CA SER A 54 -18.89 1.91 0.07
C SER A 54 -18.22 2.89 -0.89
N ILE A 55 -16.99 2.58 -1.32
CA ILE A 55 -16.20 3.42 -2.23
C ILE A 55 -15.93 2.61 -3.50
N LYS A 56 -16.13 3.22 -4.67
CA LYS A 56 -15.78 2.59 -5.95
C LYS A 56 -14.25 2.54 -6.09
N PRO A 57 -13.65 1.38 -6.36
CA PRO A 57 -12.19 1.26 -6.42
C PRO A 57 -11.57 2.10 -7.56
N ASP A 58 -12.30 2.26 -8.65
CA ASP A 58 -11.97 3.02 -9.85
C ASP A 58 -11.91 4.54 -9.58
N GLU A 59 -12.80 5.04 -8.74
CA GLU A 59 -12.85 6.46 -8.37
C GLU A 59 -11.90 6.77 -7.21
N ALA A 60 -11.66 5.81 -6.31
CA ALA A 60 -10.81 5.99 -5.14
C ALA A 60 -9.39 6.47 -5.53
N VAL A 61 -8.83 5.89 -6.59
CA VAL A 61 -7.49 6.26 -7.10
C VAL A 61 -7.48 7.69 -7.67
N ALA A 62 -8.51 8.08 -8.40
CA ALA A 62 -8.62 9.45 -8.90
C ALA A 62 -8.77 10.46 -7.75
N TYR A 63 -9.62 10.16 -6.76
CA TYR A 63 -9.82 11.02 -5.60
C TYR A 63 -8.54 11.23 -4.81
N GLY A 64 -7.77 10.18 -4.51
CA GLY A 64 -6.51 10.34 -3.79
C GLY A 64 -5.46 11.11 -4.58
N GLY A 65 -5.42 10.94 -5.91
CA GLY A 65 -4.54 11.75 -6.78
C GLY A 65 -4.89 13.24 -6.77
N VAL A 66 -6.19 13.57 -6.81
CA VAL A 66 -6.66 14.97 -6.73
C VAL A 66 -6.36 15.57 -5.36
N VAL A 67 -6.57 14.81 -4.27
CA VAL A 67 -6.22 15.26 -2.92
C VAL A 67 -4.72 15.50 -2.78
N GLN A 68 -3.88 14.61 -3.31
CA GLN A 68 -2.43 14.78 -3.30
C GLN A 68 -1.99 16.00 -4.12
N ALA A 69 -2.61 16.25 -5.27
CA ALA A 69 -2.36 17.44 -6.08
C ALA A 69 -2.77 18.73 -5.37
N ALA A 70 -3.92 18.72 -4.68
CA ALA A 70 -4.40 19.84 -3.87
C ALA A 70 -3.38 20.21 -2.77
N ILE A 71 -2.84 19.20 -2.07
CA ILE A 71 -1.78 19.39 -1.05
C ILE A 71 -0.54 20.05 -1.67
N PHE A 72 -0.10 19.61 -2.86
CA PHE A 72 1.05 20.22 -3.53
C PHE A 72 0.81 21.64 -4.04
N SER A 73 -0.40 21.93 -4.52
CA SER A 73 -0.77 23.28 -4.95
C SER A 73 -1.00 24.24 -3.78
N GLY A 74 -1.14 23.73 -2.54
CA GLY A 74 -1.51 24.53 -1.37
C GLY A 74 -2.95 25.05 -1.43
N GLU A 75 -3.78 24.51 -2.32
CA GLU A 75 -5.17 24.91 -2.52
C GLU A 75 -6.09 23.87 -1.88
N GLY A 76 -6.91 24.28 -0.90
CA GLY A 76 -7.87 23.38 -0.27
C GLY A 76 -8.28 23.80 1.14
N ASN A 77 -9.05 22.92 1.80
CA ASN A 77 -9.45 23.10 3.19
C ASN A 77 -8.24 22.85 4.13
N GLU A 78 -8.17 23.54 5.27
CA GLU A 78 -7.14 23.36 6.30
C GLU A 78 -6.95 21.88 6.69
N LYS A 79 -8.04 21.10 6.70
CA LYS A 79 -8.01 19.66 6.99
C LYS A 79 -7.24 18.82 5.98
N VAL A 80 -7.17 19.27 4.72
CA VAL A 80 -6.43 18.58 3.65
C VAL A 80 -4.95 18.96 3.72
N MET A 81 -4.64 20.20 4.10
CA MET A 81 -3.27 20.71 4.21
C MET A 81 -2.49 20.11 5.39
N ASP A 82 -3.16 19.66 6.44
CA ASP A 82 -2.52 18.97 7.58
C ASP A 82 -2.34 17.44 7.36
N LEU A 83 -2.54 16.96 6.13
CA LEU A 83 -2.27 15.56 5.78
C LEU A 83 -0.78 15.36 5.48
N LEU A 84 -0.16 14.43 6.21
CA LEU A 84 1.21 13.97 5.96
C LEU A 84 1.17 12.57 5.35
N LEU A 85 1.90 12.37 4.25
CA LEU A 85 2.01 11.09 3.54
C LEU A 85 3.46 10.60 3.57
N PHE A 86 3.67 9.39 4.12
CA PHE A 86 4.98 8.74 4.18
C PHE A 86 4.99 7.49 3.29
N ASP A 87 5.59 7.60 2.11
CA ASP A 87 5.69 6.50 1.16
C ASP A 87 6.96 5.65 1.34
N VAL A 88 6.93 4.41 0.86
CA VAL A 88 8.02 3.44 0.98
C VAL A 88 8.44 2.91 -0.39
N THR A 89 9.73 2.59 -0.54
CA THR A 89 10.20 1.93 -1.77
C THR A 89 9.86 0.43 -1.76
N PRO A 90 9.19 -0.13 -2.79
CA PRO A 90 8.74 -1.52 -2.80
C PRO A 90 9.89 -2.52 -2.96
N LEU A 91 10.97 -2.13 -3.64
CA LEU A 91 12.14 -2.96 -3.89
C LEU A 91 13.38 -2.42 -3.19
N SER A 92 14.23 -3.35 -2.77
CA SER A 92 15.56 -2.99 -2.27
C SER A 92 16.40 -2.48 -3.43
N LEU A 93 16.87 -1.25 -3.32
CA LEU A 93 17.90 -0.73 -4.21
C LEU A 93 19.25 -1.32 -3.80
N GLY A 94 19.99 -1.86 -4.76
CA GLY A 94 21.34 -2.37 -4.54
C GLY A 94 22.32 -1.77 -5.54
N LEU A 95 23.56 -1.61 -5.10
CA LEU A 95 24.69 -1.29 -5.98
C LEU A 95 25.47 -2.56 -6.27
N GLU A 96 25.82 -2.78 -7.54
CA GLU A 96 26.71 -3.87 -7.91
C GLU A 96 28.14 -3.51 -7.52
N THR A 97 28.73 -4.29 -6.63
CA THR A 97 30.15 -4.15 -6.23
C THR A 97 30.97 -5.20 -6.99
N ALA A 98 32.21 -4.87 -7.36
CA ALA A 98 33.14 -5.78 -8.03
C ALA A 98 33.43 -7.03 -7.16
N GLY A 99 32.56 -8.03 -7.29
CA GLY A 99 32.51 -9.22 -6.45
C GLY A 99 31.29 -10.12 -6.72
N CYS A 100 30.57 -9.89 -7.82
CA CYS A 100 29.42 -10.68 -8.30
C CYS A 100 28.26 -10.83 -7.29
N THR A 101 28.22 -10.03 -6.22
CA THR A 101 27.13 -10.00 -5.24
C THR A 101 26.58 -8.58 -5.14
N PRO A 102 25.27 -8.36 -5.38
CA PRO A 102 24.68 -7.04 -5.22
C PRO A 102 24.67 -6.64 -3.74
N ALA A 103 25.29 -5.51 -3.41
CA ALA A 103 25.23 -4.92 -2.08
C ALA A 103 23.91 -4.17 -1.94
N LYS A 104 23.06 -4.56 -0.97
CA LYS A 104 21.78 -3.87 -0.73
C LYS A 104 22.05 -2.53 -0.03
N THR A 105 21.73 -1.45 -0.72
CA THR A 105 21.89 -0.08 -0.22
C THR A 105 20.67 0.38 0.56
N THR A 106 19.48 -0.06 0.14
CA THR A 106 18.21 0.29 0.79
C THR A 106 17.34 -0.96 1.00
N CYS A 107 16.77 -1.13 2.19
CA CYS A 107 15.87 -2.25 2.50
C CYS A 107 14.46 -2.01 1.93
N ARG A 108 13.76 -3.09 1.56
CA ARG A 108 12.32 -3.04 1.24
C ARG A 108 11.57 -2.45 2.44
N LEU A 109 10.60 -1.57 2.19
CA LEU A 109 9.88 -0.77 3.19
C LEU A 109 10.64 0.40 3.84
N ALA A 110 11.76 0.85 3.26
CA ALA A 110 12.37 2.10 3.71
C ALA A 110 11.47 3.30 3.36
N ILE A 111 11.17 4.13 4.36
CA ILE A 111 10.42 5.38 4.21
C ILE A 111 11.27 6.37 3.41
N CYS A 112 10.70 6.90 2.34
CA CYS A 112 11.33 7.92 1.50
C CYS A 112 11.19 9.31 2.13
N THR A 113 11.84 9.57 3.27
CA THR A 113 11.95 10.94 3.83
C THR A 113 13.36 11.22 4.39
N PRO A 114 13.94 12.41 4.14
CA PRO A 114 15.23 12.81 4.73
C PRO A 114 15.12 13.02 6.25
N PRO A 115 16.24 13.06 7.00
CA PRO A 115 16.19 13.06 8.46
C PRO A 115 15.87 14.45 9.00
N ALA A 116 14.79 14.58 9.76
CA ALA A 116 14.71 15.35 11.01
C ALA A 116 13.29 15.25 11.59
N ASP A 117 13.22 14.66 12.78
CA ASP A 117 12.40 15.11 13.92
C ASP A 117 10.94 15.53 13.62
N GLN A 118 10.01 14.57 13.57
CA GLN A 118 8.60 14.90 13.88
C GLN A 118 7.73 13.70 14.29
N ASP A 119 6.73 14.04 15.09
CA ASP A 119 5.99 13.19 16.03
C ASP A 119 5.41 11.87 15.51
N ARG A 120 5.61 10.86 16.35
CA ARG A 120 5.33 9.43 16.18
C ARG A 120 3.85 9.04 16.27
N ASN A 121 2.90 9.96 16.18
CA ASN A 121 1.51 9.69 16.61
C ASN A 121 0.41 9.94 15.57
N ARG A 122 0.75 9.93 14.28
CA ARG A 122 -0.23 9.95 13.18
C ARG A 122 0.02 8.79 12.23
N TYR A 123 -0.34 7.59 12.68
CA TYR A 123 -0.30 6.38 11.86
C TYR A 123 -1.67 6.15 11.23
N VAL A 124 -1.85 6.59 9.99
CA VAL A 124 -2.89 5.99 9.13
C VAL A 124 -2.50 6.09 7.65
N HIS A 125 -2.54 4.92 7.02
CA HIS A 125 -2.57 4.66 5.58
C HIS A 125 -1.32 4.97 4.74
N THR A 126 -0.44 3.97 4.68
CA THR A 126 0.30 3.67 3.44
C THR A 126 0.19 2.20 3.07
N LEU A 127 -0.79 1.93 2.21
CA LEU A 127 -0.94 0.72 1.42
C LEU A 127 -1.31 1.06 -0.04
N TRP A 128 -1.04 2.30 -0.45
CA TRP A 128 -1.41 2.82 -1.77
C TRP A 128 -0.33 2.55 -2.82
N GLY A 129 0.95 2.45 -2.44
CA GLY A 129 2.05 2.15 -3.35
C GLY A 129 2.13 0.68 -3.81
N LEU A 130 1.82 -0.29 -2.92
CA LEU A 130 1.90 -1.72 -3.26
C LEU A 130 0.76 -2.22 -4.16
N ALA A 131 -0.38 -1.53 -4.16
CA ALA A 131 -1.50 -1.87 -5.04
C ALA A 131 -1.32 -1.31 -6.47
N PHE A 132 -0.46 -0.31 -6.67
CA PHE A 132 -0.34 0.42 -7.93
C PHE A 132 0.56 -0.29 -8.97
N GLU A 133 1.66 -0.94 -8.55
CA GLU A 133 2.58 -1.61 -9.50
C GLU A 133 2.26 -3.07 -9.80
N LEU A 134 1.43 -3.73 -9.00
CA LEU A 134 1.15 -5.16 -9.16
C LEU A 134 -0.21 -5.47 -9.81
N TRP A 135 -0.99 -4.45 -10.18
CA TRP A 135 -2.40 -4.65 -10.55
C TRP A 135 -2.92 -3.72 -11.66
N LEU A 136 -2.08 -3.50 -12.66
CA LEU A 136 -2.48 -3.27 -14.05
C LEU A 136 -2.18 -4.52 -14.88
#